data_AF-S5LWI1-F1
#
_entry.id   AF-S5LWI1-F1
#
_cell.length_a   1.000
_cell.length_b   1.000
_cell.length_c   1.000
_cell.angle_alpha   90.00
_cell.angle_beta   90.00
_cell.angle_gamma   90.00
#
_symmetry.space_group_name_H-M   'P 1'
#
loop_
_entity.id
_entity.type
_entity.pdbx_description
1 polymer ?
#
loop_
_entity_poly.entity_id
_entity_poly.type
_entity_poly.pdbx_seq_one_letter_code
_entity_poly.pdbx_strand_id
1 'polypeptide(L)'
;MKDDFFDDNVNMTTLFHLLGDNQRPNLSNKEINDMCLKVLLNFNKIYLDQKNIDLFDQVCIKKYKINLTTVLNDSNIYLNEIEQYSENQAIWVELLTLISMLISTNDNYLQVNFQDNIKEINKNIEILDKVLRLKLHLYNKD
;
A
#
# COMPACT_ATOMS: atom_id res chain seq x y z
N MET A 1 47.59 -3.04 -23.83
CA MET A 1 47.04 -3.79 -24.98
C MET A 1 47.36 -5.26 -24.72
N LYS A 2 46.42 -6.19 -24.61
CA LYS A 2 45.00 -6.22 -25.00
C LYS A 2 44.18 -6.89 -23.90
N ASP A 3 42.89 -6.56 -23.91
CA ASP A 3 41.80 -7.29 -23.29
C ASP A 3 41.90 -8.80 -23.55
N ASP A 4 41.54 -9.58 -22.54
CA ASP A 4 40.57 -10.66 -22.73
C ASP A 4 39.64 -10.68 -21.51
N PHE A 5 38.41 -10.27 -21.83
CA PHE A 5 37.22 -10.14 -21.01
C PHE A 5 36.40 -11.42 -21.27
N PHE A 6 35.88 -12.04 -20.21
CA PHE A 6 34.99 -13.21 -20.18
C PHE A 6 35.58 -14.59 -20.55
N ASP A 7 35.86 -15.39 -19.51
CA ASP A 7 35.60 -16.82 -19.57
C ASP A 7 34.72 -17.20 -18.37
N ASP A 8 33.53 -17.66 -18.72
CA ASP A 8 32.40 -18.03 -17.88
C ASP A 8 32.69 -19.29 -17.02
N ASN A 9 32.02 -19.41 -15.86
CA ASN A 9 31.85 -20.61 -15.01
C ASN A 9 32.61 -20.73 -13.67
N VAL A 10 32.66 -19.70 -12.82
CA VAL A 10 32.96 -19.94 -11.39
C VAL A 10 32.07 -19.13 -10.46
N ASN A 11 30.98 -19.79 -10.02
CA ASN A 11 30.42 -19.71 -8.66
C ASN A 11 30.25 -18.33 -8.02
N MET A 12 29.31 -17.54 -8.55
CA MET A 12 28.59 -16.53 -7.74
C MET A 12 27.30 -17.12 -7.16
N THR A 13 27.38 -18.33 -6.59
CA THR A 13 26.39 -18.93 -5.68
C THR A 13 26.55 -18.40 -4.26
N THR A 14 27.03 -17.16 -4.12
CA THR A 14 27.36 -16.55 -2.85
C THR A 14 26.10 -16.01 -2.17
N LEU A 15 25.78 -16.63 -1.03
CA LEU A 15 25.01 -16.10 0.10
C LEU A 15 23.48 -16.01 0.00
N PHE A 16 22.86 -16.13 -1.18
CA PHE A 16 21.38 -16.08 -1.27
C PHE A 16 20.66 -17.37 -0.82
N HIS A 17 21.32 -18.53 -0.85
CA HIS A 17 20.73 -19.81 -0.41
C HIS A 17 20.75 -20.03 1.12
N LEU A 18 21.45 -19.20 1.89
CA LEU A 18 21.56 -19.32 3.36
C LEU A 18 20.57 -18.45 4.14
N LEU A 19 19.95 -17.47 3.46
CA LEU A 19 18.82 -16.71 4.00
C LEU A 19 17.57 -17.42 3.52
N GLY A 20 17.10 -18.35 4.36
CA GLY A 20 16.15 -19.41 4.03
C GLY A 20 15.01 -19.00 3.09
N ASP A 21 14.53 -20.01 2.36
CA ASP A 21 13.35 -20.01 1.49
C ASP A 21 12.13 -19.31 2.13
N ASN A 22 12.15 -17.98 2.19
CA ASN A 22 10.93 -17.19 2.16
C ASN A 22 10.45 -17.34 0.72
N GLN A 23 9.74 -18.44 0.46
CA GLN A 23 8.97 -18.65 -0.75
C GLN A 23 8.25 -17.34 -1.03
N ARG A 24 8.76 -16.60 -2.01
CA ARG A 24 8.18 -15.33 -2.38
C ARG A 24 6.74 -15.64 -2.82
N PRO A 25 5.73 -14.88 -2.38
CA PRO A 25 4.50 -14.85 -3.11
C PRO A 25 4.84 -14.39 -4.51
N ASN A 26 4.88 -15.31 -5.48
CA ASN A 26 5.10 -14.98 -6.88
C ASN A 26 3.77 -14.45 -7.42
N LEU A 27 3.44 -13.21 -7.04
CA LEU A 27 2.28 -12.52 -7.55
C LEU A 27 2.69 -11.75 -8.81
N SER A 28 1.89 -11.91 -9.87
CA SER A 28 2.00 -11.13 -11.08
C SER A 28 1.59 -9.67 -10.83
N ASN A 29 2.07 -8.74 -11.67
CA ASN A 29 1.65 -7.34 -11.62
C ASN A 29 0.12 -7.18 -11.73
N LYS A 30 -0.53 -8.09 -12.47
CA LYS A 30 -1.98 -8.11 -12.58
C LYS A 30 -2.64 -8.42 -11.23
N GLU A 31 -2.16 -9.42 -10.50
CA GLU A 31 -2.70 -9.77 -9.18
C GLU A 31 -2.44 -8.67 -8.15
N ILE A 32 -1.28 -8.01 -8.21
CA ILE A 32 -0.97 -6.84 -7.38
C ILE A 32 -1.99 -5.73 -7.64
N ASN A 33 -2.21 -5.39 -8.91
CA ASN A 33 -3.17 -4.35 -9.30
C ASN A 33 -4.60 -4.72 -8.89
N ASP A 34 -5.00 -5.98 -9.07
CA ASP A 34 -6.32 -6.46 -8.62
C ASP A 34 -6.49 -6.34 -7.10
N MET A 35 -5.44 -6.60 -6.31
CA MET A 35 -5.47 -6.41 -4.86
C MET A 35 -5.54 -4.92 -4.48
N CYS A 36 -4.78 -4.06 -5.15
CA CYS A 36 -4.83 -2.62 -4.99
C CYS A 36 -6.23 -2.05 -5.28
N LEU A 37 -6.87 -2.50 -6.36
CA LEU A 37 -8.24 -2.13 -6.70
C LEU A 37 -9.26 -2.61 -5.65
N LYS A 38 -9.11 -3.82 -5.11
CA LYS A 38 -9.96 -4.31 -4.01
C LYS A 38 -9.82 -3.46 -2.74
N VAL A 39 -8.61 -3.04 -2.41
CA VAL A 39 -8.37 -2.10 -1.30
C VAL A 39 -9.11 -0.80 -1.54
N LEU A 40 -8.98 -0.21 -2.74
CA LEU A 40 -9.66 1.04 -3.06
C LEU A 40 -11.19 0.88 -3.04
N LEU A 41 -11.75 -0.17 -3.63
CA LEU A 41 -13.20 -0.38 -3.67
C LEU A 41 -13.80 -0.45 -2.26
N ASN A 42 -13.11 -1.13 -1.34
CA ASN A 42 -13.54 -1.19 0.06
C ASN A 42 -13.33 0.14 0.78
N PHE A 43 -12.23 0.85 0.52
CA PHE A 43 -12.00 2.17 1.08
C PHE A 43 -13.06 3.17 0.62
N ASN A 44 -13.44 3.17 -0.67
CA ASN A 44 -14.47 4.03 -1.21
C ASN A 44 -15.83 3.81 -0.53
N LYS A 45 -16.20 2.57 -0.20
CA LYS A 45 -17.43 2.30 0.59
C LYS A 45 -17.42 3.00 1.95
N ILE A 46 -16.25 3.06 2.59
CA ILE A 46 -16.05 3.75 3.87
C ILE A 46 -16.08 5.28 3.65
N TYR A 47 -15.40 5.74 2.60
CA TYR A 47 -15.22 7.15 2.26
C TYR A 47 -16.50 7.84 1.77
N LEU A 48 -17.53 7.09 1.36
CA LEU A 48 -18.83 7.67 0.99
C LEU A 48 -19.62 8.20 2.20
N ASP A 49 -19.26 7.80 3.42
CA ASP A 49 -19.91 8.29 4.64
C ASP A 49 -19.26 9.59 5.13
N GLN A 50 -20.04 10.66 5.23
CA GLN A 50 -19.56 11.98 5.65
C GLN A 50 -18.88 11.95 7.03
N LYS A 51 -19.36 11.12 7.96
CA LYS A 51 -18.75 11.04 9.29
C LYS A 51 -17.34 10.47 9.23
N ASN A 52 -17.10 9.52 8.32
CA ASN A 52 -15.77 8.97 8.11
C ASN A 52 -14.86 9.97 7.39
N ILE A 53 -15.39 10.76 6.44
CA ILE A 53 -14.64 11.86 5.82
C ILE A 53 -14.15 12.84 6.91
N ASP A 54 -15.05 13.29 7.79
CA ASP A 54 -14.72 14.22 8.86
C ASP A 54 -13.66 13.64 9.82
N LEU A 55 -13.78 12.34 10.14
CA LEU A 55 -12.78 11.61 10.93
C LEU A 55 -11.41 11.60 10.23
N PHE A 56 -11.37 11.26 8.95
CA PHE A 56 -10.13 11.18 8.19
C PHE A 56 -9.46 12.55 8.01
N ASP A 57 -10.25 13.61 7.84
CA ASP A 57 -9.77 14.98 7.84
C ASP A 57 -9.11 15.34 9.17
N GLN A 58 -9.70 14.97 10.30
CA GLN A 58 -9.09 15.21 11.62
C GLN A 58 -7.75 14.48 11.76
N VAL A 59 -7.65 13.23 11.29
CA VAL A 59 -6.39 12.46 11.30
C VAL A 59 -5.34 13.13 10.41
N CYS A 60 -5.71 13.54 9.20
CA CYS A 60 -4.81 14.23 8.27
C CYS A 60 -4.35 15.58 8.81
N ILE A 61 -5.25 16.38 9.38
CA ILE A 61 -4.92 17.67 9.99
C ILE A 61 -3.95 17.47 11.17
N LYS A 62 -4.14 16.44 11.99
CA LYS A 62 -3.24 16.15 13.11
C LYS A 62 -1.82 15.86 12.61
N LYS A 63 -1.68 15.02 11.58
CA LYS A 63 -0.39 14.51 11.09
C LYS A 63 0.30 15.43 10.08
N TYR A 64 -0.44 15.95 9.10
CA TYR A 64 0.07 16.73 7.97
C TYR A 64 -0.30 18.22 8.00
N LYS A 65 -1.15 18.65 8.94
CA LYS A 65 -1.66 20.04 9.06
C LYS A 65 -2.56 20.49 7.90
N ILE A 66 -3.02 19.56 7.08
CA ILE A 66 -3.93 19.78 5.94
C ILE A 66 -5.01 18.70 5.92
N ASN A 67 -6.13 18.97 5.25
CA ASN A 67 -7.25 18.02 5.13
C ASN A 67 -6.94 16.91 4.10
N LEU A 68 -7.71 15.81 4.13
CA LEU A 68 -7.49 14.65 3.28
C LEU A 68 -7.57 15.01 1.80
N THR A 69 -8.53 15.86 1.42
CA THR A 69 -8.67 16.29 0.01
C THR A 69 -7.39 16.97 -0.50
N THR A 70 -6.76 17.81 0.33
CA THR A 70 -5.49 18.48 -0.05
C THR A 70 -4.35 17.48 -0.09
N VAL A 71 -4.27 16.53 0.86
CA VAL A 71 -3.25 15.44 0.81
C VAL A 71 -3.35 14.66 -0.50
N LEU A 72 -4.56 14.30 -0.91
CA LEU A 72 -4.80 13.58 -2.17
C LEU A 72 -4.38 14.42 -3.39
N ASN A 73 -4.76 15.71 -3.41
CA ASN A 73 -4.40 16.61 -4.51
C ASN A 73 -2.88 16.83 -4.62
N ASP A 74 -2.18 17.03 -3.50
CA ASP A 74 -0.72 17.24 -3.48
C ASP A 74 0.04 15.99 -3.96
N SER A 75 -0.49 14.80 -3.67
CA SER A 75 0.00 13.52 -4.19
C SER A 75 -0.49 13.19 -5.61
N ASN A 76 -1.25 14.08 -6.27
CA ASN A 76 -1.90 13.84 -7.57
C ASN A 76 -2.75 12.56 -7.60
N ILE A 77 -3.42 12.25 -6.49
CA ILE A 77 -4.28 11.08 -6.32
C ILE A 77 -5.74 11.47 -6.56
N TYR A 78 -6.32 10.93 -7.64
CA TYR A 78 -7.74 11.04 -7.94
C TYR A 78 -8.41 9.68 -7.74
N LEU A 79 -9.17 9.53 -6.65
CA LEU A 79 -9.77 8.24 -6.24
C LEU A 79 -10.69 7.63 -7.32
N ASN A 80 -11.30 8.47 -8.17
CA ASN A 80 -12.19 8.02 -9.24
C ASN A 80 -11.45 7.59 -10.53
N GLU A 81 -10.16 7.90 -10.65
CA GLU A 81 -9.38 7.67 -11.87
C GLU A 81 -8.25 6.65 -11.66
N ILE A 82 -8.23 5.95 -10.51
CA ILE A 82 -7.09 5.10 -10.13
C ILE A 82 -6.76 4.02 -11.18
N GLU A 83 -7.76 3.51 -11.89
CA GLU A 83 -7.59 2.46 -12.90
C GLU A 83 -6.62 2.91 -14.00
N GLN A 84 -6.57 4.21 -14.27
CA GLN A 84 -5.67 4.83 -15.24
C GLN A 84 -4.21 4.86 -14.75
N TYR A 85 -3.97 4.72 -13.45
CA TYR A 85 -2.63 4.72 -12.83
C TYR A 85 -2.10 3.32 -12.56
N SER A 86 -2.70 2.27 -13.15
CA SER A 86 -2.30 0.87 -12.96
C SER A 86 -0.82 0.57 -13.30
N GLU A 87 -0.17 1.42 -14.09
CA GLU A 87 1.27 1.33 -14.41
C GLU A 87 2.17 2.12 -13.45
N ASN A 88 1.62 3.03 -12.64
CA ASN A 88 2.38 3.88 -11.73
C ASN A 88 2.38 3.31 -10.30
N GLN A 89 3.38 2.47 -10.00
CA GLN A 89 3.51 1.83 -8.69
C GLN A 89 3.66 2.83 -7.53
N ALA A 90 4.27 4.00 -7.76
CA ALA A 90 4.50 4.98 -6.70
C ALA A 90 3.19 5.54 -6.14
N ILE A 91 2.22 5.82 -7.02
CA ILE A 91 0.89 6.28 -6.63
C ILE A 91 0.19 5.24 -5.74
N TRP A 92 0.32 3.95 -6.08
CA TRP A 92 -0.23 2.88 -5.25
C TRP A 92 0.42 2.80 -3.88
N VAL A 93 1.74 2.93 -3.79
CA VAL A 93 2.45 2.95 -2.51
C VAL A 93 1.93 4.07 -1.61
N GLU A 94 1.83 5.29 -2.14
CA GLU A 94 1.34 6.45 -1.38
C GLU A 94 -0.10 6.26 -0.92
N LEU A 95 -0.98 5.81 -1.83
CA LEU A 95 -2.38 5.57 -1.53
C LEU A 95 -2.57 4.47 -0.49
N LEU A 96 -1.90 3.32 -0.63
CA LEU A 96 -2.00 2.21 0.33
C LEU A 96 -1.48 2.63 1.71
N THR A 97 -0.44 3.45 1.76
CA THR A 97 0.09 4.01 3.02
C THR A 97 -0.94 4.92 3.68
N LEU A 98 -1.54 5.83 2.91
CA LEU A 98 -2.58 6.72 3.38
C LEU A 98 -3.80 5.95 3.90
N ILE A 99 -4.30 4.98 3.13
CA ILE A 99 -5.44 4.13 3.52
C ILE A 99 -5.11 3.36 4.80
N SER A 100 -3.95 2.69 4.87
CA SER A 100 -3.53 1.94 6.07
C SER A 100 -3.54 2.84 7.30
N MET A 101 -3.02 4.06 7.18
CA MET A 101 -3.00 5.00 8.29
C MET A 101 -4.42 5.40 8.70
N LEU A 102 -5.29 5.78 7.76
CA LEU A 102 -6.65 6.23 8.04
C LEU A 102 -7.51 5.15 8.70
N ILE A 103 -7.47 3.92 8.19
CA ILE A 103 -8.28 2.82 8.73
C ILE A 103 -7.74 2.27 10.06
N SER A 104 -6.48 2.56 10.40
CA SER A 104 -5.88 2.16 11.68
C SER A 104 -6.40 2.99 12.86
N THR A 105 -7.16 4.05 12.59
CA THR A 105 -7.78 4.89 13.62
C THR A 105 -8.74 4.06 14.49
N ASN A 106 -8.55 4.13 15.80
CA ASN A 106 -9.35 3.40 16.78
C ASN A 106 -10.69 4.10 17.10
N ASP A 107 -11.46 4.41 16.04
CA ASP A 107 -12.78 5.03 16.16
C ASP A 107 -13.90 3.96 16.19
N ASN A 108 -14.75 4.01 17.21
CA ASN A 108 -15.80 3.01 17.41
C ASN A 108 -16.84 2.98 16.28
N TYR A 109 -17.16 4.13 15.68
CA TYR A 109 -18.15 4.17 14.61
C TYR A 109 -17.61 3.50 13.35
N LEU A 110 -16.37 3.79 12.99
CA LEU A 110 -15.68 3.16 11.87
C LEU A 110 -15.58 1.64 12.06
N GLN A 111 -15.12 1.19 13.24
CA GLN A 111 -14.91 -0.24 13.53
C GLN A 111 -16.21 -1.05 13.58
N VAL A 112 -17.33 -0.45 14.01
CA VAL A 112 -18.63 -1.15 14.08
C VAL A 112 -19.30 -1.26 12.72
N ASN A 113 -19.32 -0.18 11.93
CA ASN A 113 -20.12 -0.14 10.70
C ASN A 113 -19.38 -0.68 9.48
N PHE A 114 -18.03 -0.69 9.50
CA PHE A 114 -17.22 -1.06 8.35
C PHE A 114 -16.22 -2.17 8.65
N GLN A 115 -16.48 -2.97 9.69
CA GLN A 115 -15.55 -3.99 10.18
C GLN A 115 -15.06 -4.94 9.07
N ASP A 116 -15.96 -5.42 8.23
CA ASP A 116 -15.62 -6.39 7.18
C ASP A 116 -14.81 -5.75 6.05
N ASN A 117 -15.13 -4.51 5.67
CA ASN A 117 -14.32 -3.74 4.73
C ASN A 117 -12.92 -3.50 5.27
N ILE A 118 -12.79 -3.11 6.55
CA ILE A 118 -11.50 -2.87 7.21
C ILE A 118 -10.68 -4.16 7.29
N LYS A 119 -11.29 -5.29 7.66
CA LYS A 119 -10.62 -6.61 7.67
C LYS A 119 -10.08 -6.97 6.28
N GLU A 120 -10.88 -6.79 5.24
CA GLU A 120 -10.46 -7.10 3.87
C GLU A 120 -9.34 -6.16 3.39
N ILE A 121 -9.44 -4.86 3.68
CA ILE A 121 -8.37 -3.90 3.38
C ILE A 121 -7.08 -4.31 4.09
N ASN A 122 -7.11 -4.54 5.40
CA ASN A 122 -5.95 -4.92 6.18
C ASN A 122 -5.28 -6.19 5.65
N LYS A 123 -6.08 -7.22 5.31
CA LYS A 123 -5.58 -8.47 4.72
C LYS A 123 -4.83 -8.22 3.41
N ASN A 124 -5.42 -7.43 2.50
CA ASN A 124 -4.79 -7.15 1.21
C ASN A 124 -3.55 -6.26 1.37
N ILE A 125 -3.60 -5.24 2.24
CA ILE A 125 -2.45 -4.38 2.55
C ILE A 125 -1.30 -5.19 3.16
N GLU A 126 -1.56 -6.18 4.02
CA GLU A 126 -0.50 -7.02 4.60
C GLU A 126 0.23 -7.84 3.53
N ILE A 127 -0.51 -8.38 2.55
CA ILE A 127 0.08 -9.10 1.42
C ILE A 127 0.88 -8.13 0.55
N LEU A 128 0.31 -6.97 0.23
CA LEU A 128 0.95 -5.93 -0.57
C LEU A 128 2.20 -5.36 0.10
N ASP A 129 2.22 -5.19 1.43
CA ASP A 129 3.38 -4.74 2.20
C ASP A 129 4.58 -5.69 2.03
N LYS A 130 4.32 -7.01 2.05
CA LYS A 130 5.35 -8.03 1.85
C LYS A 130 5.86 -8.06 0.41
N VAL A 131 4.96 -7.91 -0.56
CA VAL A 131 5.26 -8.03 -1.99
C VAL A 131 5.96 -6.80 -2.52
N LEU A 132 5.46 -5.61 -2.19
CA LEU A 132 5.96 -4.32 -2.64
C LEU A 132 7.03 -3.74 -1.69
N ARG A 133 7.28 -4.38 -0.54
CA ARG A 133 8.24 -3.94 0.49
C ARG A 133 7.97 -2.51 0.98
N LEU A 134 6.69 -2.19 1.18
CA LEU A 134 6.24 -0.86 1.57
C LEU A 134 6.72 -0.47 2.99
N LYS A 135 7.04 -1.47 3.82
CA LYS A 135 7.45 -1.34 5.22
C LYS A 135 6.41 -0.54 6.04
N LEU A 136 5.12 -0.77 5.78
CA LEU A 136 4.02 -0.08 6.45
C LEU A 136 4.03 -0.26 7.98
N HIS A 137 4.56 -1.39 8.46
CA HIS A 137 4.81 -1.63 9.88
C HIS A 137 5.70 -0.57 10.57
N LEU A 138 6.49 0.21 9.82
CA LEU A 138 7.27 1.33 10.36
C LEU A 138 6.43 2.58 10.61
N TYR A 139 5.32 2.74 9.90
CA TYR A 139 4.42 3.89 10.02
C TYR A 139 3.26 3.67 10.99
N ASN A 140 3.01 2.41 11.37
CA ASN A 140 1.96 1.99 12.30
C ASN A 140 2.49 1.76 13.73
N LYS A 141 3.74 2.15 14.04
CA LYS A 141 4.26 2.18 15.41
C LYS A 141 3.97 3.55 16.03
N ASP A 142 2.83 3.63 16.71
CA ASP A 142 2.64 4.54 17.85
C ASP A 142 2.83 3.73 19.14
#